data_AF-M8CBT5-F1
#
_entry.id   AF-M8CBT5-F1
#
_cell.length_a   1.000
_cell.length_b   1.000
_cell.length_c   1.000
_cell.angle_alpha   90.00
_cell.angle_beta   90.00
_cell.angle_gamma   90.00
#
_symmetry.space_group_name_H-M   'P 1'
#
loop_
_entity.id
_entity.type
_entity.pdbx_description
1 polymer ?
#
loop_
_entity_poly.entity_id
_entity_poly.type
_entity_poly.pdbx_seq_one_letter_code
_entity_poly.pdbx_strand_id
1 'polypeptide(L)'
;MPVDRKINCADTSASSSHGKKVYTDYSVTGIPGDGRCLFRSVVHGACIRSGKPIPNEYLQRKLADELRSMVADEFVTRREETEWFVEGDFDTYVSQIRQPHVWGGEPELFMASHVLQMPITVYMHDEDVGGLITIAEYGQEYGTVAKAFDRVYEAAKEQNLCMKRPKEQNLDGTGRKPDVVLFMYSP
;
A
#
# COMPACT_ATOMS: atom_id res chain seq x y z
N MET A 1 21.74 -50.11 -20.08
CA MET A 1 20.76 -49.02 -20.22
C MET A 1 20.68 -48.30 -18.88
N PRO A 2 21.22 -47.08 -18.76
CA PRO A 2 21.15 -46.29 -17.54
C PRO A 2 19.78 -45.59 -17.49
N VAL A 3 19.16 -45.54 -16.31
CA VAL A 3 18.01 -44.66 -16.06
C VAL A 3 18.54 -43.50 -15.23
N ASP A 4 18.83 -42.40 -15.91
CA ASP A 4 19.03 -41.10 -15.29
C ASP A 4 17.79 -40.74 -14.46
N ARG A 5 17.97 -40.56 -13.15
CA ARG A 5 17.00 -39.85 -12.33
C ARG A 5 17.67 -38.64 -11.73
N LYS A 6 17.71 -37.56 -12.52
CA LYS A 6 17.95 -36.20 -12.04
C LYS A 6 16.93 -35.89 -10.94
N ILE A 7 17.39 -35.77 -9.71
CA ILE A 7 16.65 -35.08 -8.66
C ILE A 7 17.23 -33.67 -8.63
N ASN A 8 16.51 -32.74 -9.24
CA ASN A 8 16.67 -31.31 -9.02
C ASN A 8 15.26 -30.71 -9.02
N CYS A 9 14.70 -30.57 -7.82
CA CYS A 9 13.71 -29.56 -7.53
C CYS A 9 14.28 -28.80 -6.34
N ALA A 10 14.78 -27.59 -6.61
CA ALA A 10 14.98 -26.59 -5.59
C ALA A 10 13.59 -26.16 -5.11
N ASP A 11 12.99 -26.99 -4.25
CA ASP A 11 11.87 -26.58 -3.42
C ASP A 11 12.42 -25.47 -2.53
N THR A 12 12.14 -24.23 -2.91
CA THR A 12 12.30 -23.10 -2.01
C THR A 12 11.26 -23.32 -0.92
N SER A 13 11.67 -24.02 0.13
CA SER A 13 10.85 -24.31 1.30
C SER A 13 10.41 -22.98 1.89
N ALA A 14 9.22 -22.52 1.52
CA ALA A 14 8.58 -21.40 2.19
C ALA A 14 8.44 -21.81 3.65
N SER A 15 9.23 -21.18 4.53
CA SER A 15 9.08 -21.36 5.95
C SER A 15 7.67 -20.92 6.32
N SER A 16 6.95 -21.79 7.02
CA SER A 16 5.62 -21.49 7.55
C SER A 16 5.72 -21.45 9.06
N SER A 17 5.20 -20.39 9.66
CA SER A 17 5.10 -20.23 11.11
C SER A 17 3.64 -19.98 11.47
N HIS A 18 3.09 -20.70 12.45
CA HIS A 18 1.68 -20.57 12.85
C HIS A 18 0.66 -20.65 11.68
N GLY A 19 1.00 -21.35 10.59
CA GLY A 19 0.18 -21.45 9.38
C GLY A 19 0.26 -20.25 8.42
N LYS A 20 1.08 -19.23 8.73
CA LYS A 20 1.34 -18.07 7.88
C LYS A 20 2.61 -18.27 7.05
N LYS A 21 2.61 -17.73 5.84
CA LYS A 21 3.78 -17.70 4.97
C LYS A 21 4.79 -16.67 5.49
N VAL A 22 6.05 -17.08 5.63
CA VAL A 22 7.14 -16.21 6.01
C VAL A 22 7.84 -15.69 4.76
N TYR A 23 8.10 -14.38 4.71
CA TYR A 23 8.81 -13.71 3.63
C TYR A 23 10.18 -13.25 4.12
N THR A 24 11.23 -13.73 3.47
CA THR A 24 12.63 -13.39 3.80
C THR A 24 13.30 -12.54 2.73
N ASP A 25 12.76 -12.54 1.51
CA ASP A 25 13.20 -11.67 0.41
C ASP A 25 12.32 -10.41 0.36
N TYR A 26 12.78 -9.35 1.02
CA TYR A 26 12.10 -8.07 1.07
C TYR A 26 13.10 -6.91 1.16
N SER A 27 12.64 -5.71 0.84
CA SER A 27 13.37 -4.47 1.08
C SER A 27 12.51 -3.52 1.90
N VAL A 28 13.14 -2.77 2.80
CA VAL A 28 12.47 -1.79 3.65
C VAL A 28 12.83 -0.39 3.16
N THR A 29 11.81 0.42 2.92
CA THR A 29 11.98 1.84 2.58
C THR A 29 11.51 2.69 3.75
N GLY A 30 12.34 3.64 4.20
CA GLY A 30 11.98 4.57 5.26
C GLY A 30 10.93 5.58 4.81
N ILE A 31 9.92 5.81 5.64
CA ILE A 31 8.83 6.78 5.40
C ILE A 31 8.83 7.81 6.55
N PRO A 32 8.75 9.12 6.25
CA PRO A 32 8.70 10.16 7.28
C PRO A 32 7.49 10.03 8.22
N GLY A 33 7.74 10.18 9.52
CA GLY A 33 6.72 10.14 10.58
C GLY A 33 6.08 11.51 10.87
N ASP A 34 5.41 12.12 9.89
CA ASP A 34 4.79 13.45 9.98
C ASP A 34 3.25 13.42 10.06
N GLY A 35 2.69 12.27 10.48
CA GLY A 35 1.25 11.99 10.46
C GLY A 35 0.70 11.58 9.09
N ARG A 36 1.50 11.60 8.01
CA ARG A 36 1.12 11.07 6.69
C ARG A 36 1.67 9.69 6.40
N CYS A 37 2.38 9.08 7.35
CA CYS A 37 3.14 7.85 7.14
C CYS A 37 2.29 6.74 6.50
N LEU A 38 1.07 6.51 6.98
CA LEU A 38 0.15 5.52 6.41
C LEU A 38 -0.07 5.75 4.90
N PHE A 39 -0.60 6.93 4.55
CA PHE A 39 -0.93 7.27 3.17
C PHE A 39 0.32 7.35 2.28
N ARG A 40 1.45 7.83 2.80
CA ARG A 40 2.75 7.83 2.08
C ARG A 40 3.18 6.40 1.74
N SER A 41 3.08 5.49 2.69
CA SER A 41 3.43 4.08 2.48
C SER A 41 2.53 3.42 1.43
N VAL A 42 1.21 3.68 1.47
CA VAL A 42 0.26 3.17 0.47
C VAL A 42 0.59 3.72 -0.93
N VAL A 43 0.79 5.03 -1.05
CA VAL A 43 1.19 5.67 -2.32
C VAL A 43 2.50 5.10 -2.84
N HIS A 44 3.49 4.91 -1.97
CA HIS A 44 4.79 4.38 -2.35
C HIS A 44 4.65 2.98 -2.95
N GLY A 45 3.92 2.08 -2.29
CA GLY A 45 3.64 0.74 -2.82
C GLY A 45 2.82 0.78 -4.11
N ALA A 46 1.85 1.70 -4.22
CA ALA A 46 1.06 1.87 -5.44
C ALA A 46 1.93 2.35 -6.62
N CYS A 47 2.89 3.25 -6.40
CA CYS A 47 3.87 3.64 -7.42
C CYS A 47 4.69 2.44 -7.92
N ILE A 48 5.24 1.64 -7.01
CA ILE A 48 6.01 0.43 -7.37
C ILE A 48 5.15 -0.52 -8.21
N ARG A 49 3.92 -0.80 -7.77
CA ARG A 49 3.00 -1.69 -8.48
C ARG A 49 2.63 -1.15 -9.87
N SER A 50 2.45 0.15 -9.99
CA SER A 50 2.13 0.79 -11.27
C SER A 50 3.35 1.02 -12.17
N GLY A 51 4.56 0.67 -11.73
CA GLY A 51 5.79 0.91 -12.47
C GLY A 51 6.12 2.41 -12.61
N LYS A 52 5.55 3.25 -11.74
CA LYS A 52 5.82 4.69 -11.70
C LYS A 52 7.10 4.95 -10.92
N PRO A 53 7.84 6.02 -11.26
CA PRO A 53 9.02 6.39 -10.48
C PRO A 53 8.62 6.70 -9.04
N ILE A 54 9.50 6.35 -8.10
CA ILE A 54 9.32 6.68 -6.69
C ILE A 54 9.28 8.21 -6.58
N PRO A 55 8.18 8.79 -6.05
CA PRO A 55 8.02 10.24 -5.99
C PRO A 55 9.03 10.85 -5.01
N ASN A 56 9.47 12.07 -5.28
CA ASN A 56 10.27 12.85 -4.32
C ASN A 56 9.42 13.23 -3.09
N GLU A 57 10.07 13.74 -2.03
CA GLU A 57 9.41 14.05 -0.74
C GLU A 57 8.17 14.96 -0.90
N TYR A 58 8.28 15.98 -1.75
CA TYR A 58 7.20 16.92 -2.04
C TYR A 58 6.00 16.23 -2.71
N LEU A 59 6.27 15.41 -3.72
CA LEU A 59 5.22 14.70 -4.45
C LEU A 59 4.60 13.59 -3.61
N GLN A 60 5.39 12.89 -2.78
CA GLN A 60 4.89 11.95 -1.78
C GLN A 60 3.90 12.62 -0.83
N ARG A 61 4.22 13.83 -0.35
CA ARG A 61 3.33 14.59 0.55
C ARG A 61 2.00 14.91 -0.12
N LYS A 62 2.05 15.41 -1.36
CA LYS A 62 0.83 15.72 -2.14
C LYS A 62 -0.02 14.49 -2.41
N LEU A 63 0.60 13.41 -2.89
CA LEU A 63 -0.11 12.15 -3.17
C LEU A 63 -0.73 11.57 -1.89
N ALA A 64 -0.05 11.66 -0.76
CA ALA A 64 -0.58 11.21 0.53
C ALA A 64 -1.79 12.05 0.97
N ASP A 65 -1.72 13.37 0.85
CA ASP A 65 -2.84 14.27 1.20
C ASP A 65 -4.03 14.10 0.23
N GLU A 66 -3.76 13.87 -1.06
CA GLU A 66 -4.79 13.59 -2.06
C GLU A 66 -5.49 12.25 -1.76
N LEU A 67 -4.71 11.18 -1.55
CA LEU A 67 -5.25 9.86 -1.18
C LEU A 67 -6.08 9.95 0.11
N ARG A 68 -5.60 10.68 1.11
CA ARG A 68 -6.33 10.94 2.36
C ARG A 68 -7.68 11.61 2.10
N SER A 69 -7.72 12.64 1.25
CA SER A 69 -8.98 13.30 0.91
C SER A 69 -9.96 12.33 0.25
N MET A 70 -9.48 11.54 -0.71
CA MET A 70 -10.30 10.55 -1.41
C MET A 70 -10.79 9.43 -0.48
N VAL A 71 -9.97 9.00 0.47
CA VAL A 71 -10.37 8.03 1.51
C VAL A 71 -11.48 8.61 2.39
N ALA A 72 -11.37 9.87 2.80
CA ALA A 72 -12.43 10.54 3.57
C ALA A 72 -13.73 10.72 2.76
N ASP A 73 -13.64 10.94 1.45
CA ASP A 73 -14.81 10.97 0.55
C ASP A 73 -15.43 9.57 0.38
N GLU A 74 -14.60 8.53 0.33
CA GLU A 74 -15.05 7.14 0.22
C GLU A 74 -15.81 6.69 1.47
N PHE A 75 -15.37 7.09 2.67
CA PHE A 75 -16.14 6.89 3.91
C PHE A 75 -17.56 7.43 3.80
N VAL A 76 -17.72 8.67 3.35
CA VAL A 76 -19.05 9.29 3.18
C VAL A 76 -19.88 8.54 2.15
N THR A 77 -19.24 8.12 1.05
CA THR A 77 -19.89 7.35 -0.03
C THR A 77 -20.38 5.99 0.46
N ARG A 78 -19.62 5.35 1.37
CA ARG A 78 -19.89 4.02 1.93
C ARG A 78 -20.35 4.08 3.38
N ARG A 79 -21.05 5.14 3.80
CA ARG A 79 -21.43 5.32 5.21
C ARG A 79 -22.13 4.10 5.79
N GLU A 80 -23.06 3.50 5.06
CA GLU A 80 -23.80 2.30 5.50
C GLU A 80 -22.88 1.10 5.80
N GLU A 81 -21.78 0.95 5.07
CA GLU A 81 -20.82 -0.14 5.25
C GLU A 81 -19.79 0.16 6.35
N THR A 82 -19.55 1.44 6.65
CA THR A 82 -18.37 1.90 7.41
C THR A 82 -18.69 2.46 8.80
N GLU A 83 -19.88 3.03 8.98
CA GLU A 83 -20.24 3.73 10.21
C GLU A 83 -20.18 2.83 11.46
N TRP A 84 -20.49 1.54 11.31
CA TRP A 84 -20.55 0.61 12.43
C TRP A 84 -19.17 0.23 13.01
N PHE A 85 -18.08 0.34 12.25
CA PHE A 85 -16.73 0.02 12.70
C PHE A 85 -15.85 1.25 12.95
N VAL A 86 -16.38 2.45 12.73
CA VAL A 86 -15.71 3.71 13.07
C VAL A 86 -16.00 4.05 14.53
N GLU A 87 -14.96 4.42 15.27
CA GLU A 87 -15.11 4.80 16.68
C GLU A 87 -15.60 6.25 16.82
N GLY A 88 -16.69 6.45 17.58
CA GLY A 88 -17.24 7.77 17.90
C GLY A 88 -18.28 8.27 16.90
N ASP A 89 -18.42 9.59 16.80
CA ASP A 89 -19.32 10.23 15.84
C ASP A 89 -18.71 10.19 14.43
N PHE A 90 -19.45 9.65 13.47
CA PHE A 90 -18.97 9.41 12.11
C PHE A 90 -18.52 10.70 11.41
N ASP A 91 -19.34 11.74 11.47
CA ASP A 91 -19.05 12.99 10.78
C ASP A 91 -17.82 13.69 11.39
N THR A 92 -17.69 13.62 12.71
CA THR A 92 -16.49 14.06 13.43
C THR A 92 -15.26 13.26 13.01
N TYR A 93 -15.34 11.93 12.97
CA TYR A 93 -14.26 11.06 12.54
C TYR A 93 -13.77 11.41 11.12
N VAL A 94 -14.69 11.50 10.16
CA VAL A 94 -14.38 11.87 8.77
C VAL A 94 -13.74 13.26 8.69
N SER A 95 -14.22 14.22 9.50
CA SER A 95 -13.62 15.55 9.54
C SER A 95 -12.18 15.54 10.08
N GLN A 96 -11.89 14.67 11.05
CA GLN A 96 -10.58 14.52 11.67
C GLN A 96 -9.60 13.82 10.75
N ILE A 97 -9.98 12.72 10.10
CA ILE A 97 -9.04 11.96 9.27
C ILE A 97 -8.57 12.73 8.02
N ARG A 98 -9.33 13.74 7.59
CA ARG A 98 -8.90 14.71 6.57
C ARG A 98 -7.71 15.56 7.01
N GLN A 99 -7.49 15.71 8.31
CA GLN A 99 -6.42 16.55 8.83
C GLN A 99 -5.06 15.88 8.65
N PRO A 100 -4.04 16.58 8.12
CA PRO A 100 -2.85 15.86 7.69
C PRO A 100 -1.98 15.25 8.79
N HIS A 101 -2.18 15.68 10.03
CA HIS A 101 -1.46 15.23 11.22
C HIS A 101 -2.17 14.09 11.96
N VAL A 102 -3.42 13.78 11.58
CA VAL A 102 -4.18 12.67 12.16
C VAL A 102 -3.70 11.37 11.54
N TRP A 103 -3.38 10.42 12.40
CA TRP A 103 -2.90 9.10 12.01
C TRP A 103 -4.07 8.29 11.50
N GLY A 104 -3.85 7.55 10.41
CA GLY A 104 -4.81 6.54 9.98
C GLY A 104 -4.46 5.17 10.57
N GLY A 105 -5.39 4.23 10.43
CA GLY A 105 -5.22 2.84 10.81
C GLY A 105 -5.92 1.89 9.83
N GLU A 106 -6.51 0.84 10.38
CA GLU A 106 -7.23 -0.19 9.64
C GLU A 106 -8.43 0.34 8.83
N PRO A 107 -9.31 1.21 9.38
CA PRO A 107 -10.42 1.78 8.61
C PRO A 107 -9.95 2.50 7.33
N GLU A 108 -8.87 3.28 7.43
CA GLU A 108 -8.30 3.99 6.27
C GLU A 108 -7.68 3.04 5.26
N LEU A 109 -7.05 1.95 5.68
CA LEU A 109 -6.49 0.95 4.77
C LEU A 109 -7.59 0.22 4.00
N PHE A 110 -8.69 -0.12 4.67
CA PHE A 110 -9.84 -0.72 4.04
C PHE A 110 -10.44 0.21 2.98
N MET A 111 -10.68 1.49 3.32
CA MET A 111 -11.16 2.49 2.35
C MET A 111 -10.15 2.78 1.23
N ALA A 112 -8.86 2.84 1.54
CA ALA A 112 -7.81 3.06 0.53
C ALA A 112 -7.79 1.93 -0.51
N SER A 113 -8.10 0.68 -0.10
CA SER A 113 -8.22 -0.45 -1.02
C SER A 113 -9.34 -0.25 -2.05
N HIS A 114 -10.48 0.33 -1.63
CA HIS A 114 -11.59 0.69 -2.52
C HIS A 114 -11.23 1.87 -3.44
N VAL A 115 -10.66 2.94 -2.89
CA VAL A 115 -10.23 4.12 -3.66
C VAL A 115 -9.24 3.74 -4.75
N LEU A 116 -8.25 2.92 -4.42
CA LEU A 116 -7.20 2.50 -5.34
C LEU A 116 -7.61 1.33 -6.24
N GLN A 117 -8.69 0.62 -5.89
CA GLN A 117 -9.07 -0.66 -6.49
C GLN A 117 -7.88 -1.61 -6.57
N MET A 118 -7.20 -1.77 -5.43
CA MET A 118 -5.95 -2.51 -5.31
C MET A 118 -5.90 -3.26 -3.99
N PRO A 119 -5.37 -4.50 -3.97
CA PRO A 119 -5.14 -5.18 -2.72
C PRO A 119 -4.00 -4.53 -1.95
N ILE A 120 -4.19 -4.41 -0.64
CA ILE A 120 -3.24 -3.91 0.34
C ILE A 120 -2.98 -5.02 1.35
N THR A 121 -1.70 -5.31 1.59
CA THR A 121 -1.28 -6.35 2.54
C THR A 121 -0.36 -5.72 3.58
N VAL A 122 -0.73 -5.89 4.85
CA VAL A 122 0.05 -5.40 5.98
C VAL A 122 0.92 -6.53 6.50
N TYR A 123 2.21 -6.22 6.62
CA TYR A 123 3.21 -7.16 7.09
C TYR A 123 3.80 -6.72 8.42
N MET A 124 4.19 -7.68 9.24
CA MET A 124 4.93 -7.47 10.48
C MET A 124 6.18 -8.33 10.46
N HIS A 125 7.30 -7.78 10.95
CA HIS A 125 8.49 -8.59 11.20
C HIS A 125 8.28 -9.43 12.46
N ASP A 126 8.47 -10.73 12.34
CA ASP A 126 8.36 -11.71 13.42
C ASP A 126 9.77 -12.24 13.71
N GLU A 127 10.28 -11.92 14.90
CA GLU A 127 11.64 -12.27 15.35
C GLU A 127 11.82 -13.78 15.52
N ASP A 128 10.77 -14.51 15.90
CA ASP A 128 10.84 -15.97 16.14
C ASP A 128 11.09 -16.74 14.85
N VAL A 129 10.71 -16.14 13.71
CA VAL A 129 10.71 -16.78 12.39
C VAL A 129 11.70 -16.11 11.44
N GLY A 130 12.31 -15.00 11.87
CA GLY A 130 13.34 -14.27 11.14
C GLY A 130 12.86 -13.69 9.81
N GLY A 131 11.61 -13.25 9.73
CA GLY A 131 11.03 -12.77 8.48
C GLY A 131 9.70 -12.03 8.66
N LEU A 132 9.12 -11.60 7.54
CA LEU A 132 7.82 -10.94 7.56
C LEU A 132 6.68 -11.95 7.50
N ILE A 133 5.65 -11.69 8.29
CA ILE A 133 4.38 -12.41 8.25
C ILE A 133 3.25 -11.45 7.87
N THR A 134 2.25 -11.95 7.15
CA THR A 134 1.03 -11.20 6.86
C THR A 134 0.18 -11.08 8.13
N ILE A 135 -0.24 -9.87 8.47
CA ILE A 135 -1.13 -9.61 9.61
C ILE A 135 -2.53 -9.15 9.21
N ALA A 136 -2.68 -8.53 8.04
CA ALA A 136 -3.98 -8.13 7.50
C ALA A 136 -3.93 -8.00 5.96
N GLU A 137 -5.08 -8.21 5.33
CA GLU A 137 -5.27 -8.12 3.89
C GLU A 137 -6.58 -7.40 3.59
N TYR A 138 -6.54 -6.44 2.68
CA TYR A 138 -7.70 -5.64 2.26
C TYR A 138 -7.79 -5.63 0.74
N GLY A 139 -9.00 -5.64 0.20
CA GLY A 139 -9.21 -5.46 -1.24
C GLY A 139 -8.70 -6.61 -2.11
N GLN A 140 -8.66 -7.84 -1.61
CA GLN A 140 -8.22 -9.02 -2.38
C GLN A 140 -9.17 -9.35 -3.54
N GLU A 141 -10.41 -8.87 -3.48
CA GLU A 141 -11.35 -8.85 -4.60
C GLU A 141 -10.89 -7.97 -5.76
N TYR A 142 -10.01 -7.01 -5.50
CA TYR A 142 -9.37 -6.21 -6.54
C TYR A 142 -8.20 -6.98 -7.12
N GLY A 143 -8.21 -7.17 -8.44
CA GLY A 143 -7.11 -7.82 -9.15
C GLY A 143 -5.81 -7.02 -9.05
N THR A 144 -4.72 -7.59 -9.57
CA THR A 144 -3.38 -7.00 -9.44
C THR A 144 -3.12 -5.77 -10.33
N VAL A 145 -4.14 -5.25 -11.01
CA VAL A 145 -4.03 -4.17 -11.99
C VAL A 145 -4.49 -2.84 -11.37
N ALA A 146 -3.52 -1.96 -11.11
CA ALA A 146 -3.73 -0.65 -10.51
C ALA A 146 -4.38 0.36 -11.46
N LYS A 147 -5.68 0.22 -11.76
CA LYS A 147 -6.38 1.13 -12.69
C LYS A 147 -6.77 2.47 -12.06
N ALA A 148 -7.07 2.50 -10.75
CA ALA A 148 -7.57 3.72 -10.11
C ALA A 148 -6.45 4.60 -9.51
N PHE A 149 -5.24 4.05 -9.29
CA PHE A 149 -4.10 4.85 -8.82
C PHE A 149 -3.71 5.98 -9.79
N ASP A 150 -3.96 5.83 -11.09
CA ASP A 150 -3.70 6.91 -12.07
C ASP A 150 -4.54 8.15 -11.77
N ARG A 151 -5.75 8.01 -11.23
CA ARG A 151 -6.59 9.16 -10.87
C ARG A 151 -6.00 9.94 -9.71
N VAL A 152 -5.59 9.25 -8.63
CA VAL A 152 -4.88 9.87 -7.49
C VAL A 152 -3.62 10.57 -7.97
N TYR A 153 -2.86 9.90 -8.84
CA TYR A 153 -1.59 10.40 -9.33
C TYR A 153 -1.72 11.64 -10.21
N GLU A 154 -2.70 11.66 -11.12
CA GLU A 154 -2.95 12.82 -11.97
C GLU A 154 -3.61 13.97 -11.19
N ALA A 155 -4.53 13.70 -10.25
CA ALA A 155 -5.11 14.74 -9.39
C ALA A 155 -4.04 15.50 -8.58
N ALA A 156 -3.09 14.77 -7.99
CA ALA A 156 -1.95 15.38 -7.29
C ALA A 156 -1.00 16.17 -8.22
N LYS A 157 -0.97 15.85 -9.52
CA LYS A 157 -0.20 16.56 -10.55
C LYS A 157 -0.91 17.77 -11.14
N GLU A 158 -2.23 17.76 -11.24
CA GLU A 158 -2.99 18.91 -11.74
C GLU A 158 -2.78 20.14 -10.84
N GLN A 159 -2.63 19.92 -9.53
CA GLN A 159 -2.19 20.94 -8.57
C GLN A 159 -0.73 21.43 -8.78
N ASN A 160 0.01 20.88 -9.75
CA ASN A 160 1.37 21.27 -10.15
C ASN A 160 1.44 21.83 -11.59
N LEU A 161 0.32 22.05 -12.30
CA LEU A 161 0.37 22.62 -13.67
C LEU A 161 1.02 24.03 -13.72
N CYS A 162 1.23 24.67 -12.57
CA CYS A 162 2.04 25.90 -12.45
C CYS A 162 3.57 25.67 -12.54
N MET A 163 4.11 24.47 -12.31
CA MET A 163 5.56 24.18 -12.42
C MET A 163 5.85 22.86 -13.17
N LYS A 164 6.14 23.04 -14.46
CA LYS A 164 6.73 22.19 -15.54
C LYS A 164 7.18 20.73 -15.24
N ARG A 165 6.87 19.86 -16.23
CA ARG A 165 7.24 18.43 -16.43
C ARG A 165 8.75 18.12 -16.37
N PRO A 166 9.17 16.97 -15.80
CA PRO A 166 10.43 16.29 -16.15
C PRO A 166 10.22 15.05 -17.05
N LYS A 167 11.30 14.66 -17.74
CA LYS A 167 11.40 13.62 -18.79
C LYS A 167 11.43 12.19 -18.22
N GLU A 168 10.86 11.24 -18.97
CA GLU A 168 10.78 9.81 -18.68
C GLU A 168 12.15 9.11 -18.63
N GLN A 169 12.29 8.12 -17.74
CA GLN A 169 13.34 7.09 -17.78
C GLN A 169 12.71 5.71 -17.59
N ASN A 170 13.18 4.77 -18.40
CA ASN A 170 12.67 3.39 -18.56
C ASN A 170 12.89 2.51 -17.34
N LEU A 171 11.99 1.55 -17.12
CA LEU A 171 12.16 0.43 -16.19
C LEU A 171 12.01 -0.91 -16.93
N ASP A 172 12.94 -1.81 -16.65
CA ASP A 172 13.08 -3.18 -17.16
C ASP A 172 12.03 -4.12 -16.55
N GLY A 173 11.61 -5.10 -17.35
CA GLY A 173 10.51 -6.00 -17.05
C GLY A 173 11.00 -7.35 -16.53
N THR A 174 10.60 -7.68 -15.30
CA THR A 174 10.37 -9.07 -14.91
C THR A 174 9.08 -9.15 -14.08
N GLY A 175 8.19 -10.04 -14.53
CA GLY A 175 6.84 -10.17 -14.00
C GLY A 175 6.78 -10.93 -12.69
N ARG A 176 6.57 -10.19 -11.60
CA ARG A 176 5.50 -10.38 -10.60
C ARG A 176 5.50 -9.12 -9.74
N LYS A 177 4.42 -8.34 -9.79
CA LYS A 177 4.32 -7.06 -9.08
C LYS A 177 4.13 -7.34 -7.59
N PRO A 178 4.96 -6.79 -6.68
CA PRO A 178 4.76 -6.96 -5.25
C PRO A 178 3.44 -6.32 -4.84
N ASP A 179 2.75 -6.93 -3.88
CA ASP A 179 1.62 -6.30 -3.20
C ASP A 179 2.08 -5.02 -2.49
N VAL A 180 1.16 -4.09 -2.25
CA VAL A 180 1.48 -2.85 -1.54
C VAL A 180 1.90 -3.22 -0.12
N VAL A 181 3.22 -3.25 0.13
CA VAL A 181 3.82 -3.61 1.41
C VAL A 181 3.76 -2.40 2.33
N LEU A 182 2.95 -2.50 3.38
CA LEU A 182 2.86 -1.48 4.41
C LEU A 182 3.59 -1.95 5.68
N PHE A 183 4.64 -1.23 6.08
CA PHE A 183 5.24 -1.36 7.40
C PHE A 183 4.64 -0.30 8.32
N MET A 184 3.85 -0.74 9.30
CA MET A 184 3.43 0.10 10.41
C MET A 184 4.50 -0.03 11.50
N TYR A 185 5.30 1.02 11.69
CA TYR A 185 6.18 1.12 12.85
C TYR A 185 5.29 1.17 14.10
N SER A 186 5.52 0.29 15.07
CA SER A 186 5.05 0.50 16.45
C SER A 186 6.25 1.04 17.25
N PRO A 187 6.06 2.08 18.10
CA PRO A 187 7.13 2.76 18.81
C PRO A 187 7.92 1.87 19.77
#